data_AF-A0A9P8NWC8-F1
#
_entry.id   AF-A0A9P8NWC8-F1
#
_cell.length_a   1.000
_cell.length_b   1.000
_cell.length_c   1.000
_cell.angle_alpha   90.00
_cell.angle_beta   90.00
_cell.angle_gamma   90.00
#
_symmetry.space_group_name_H-M   'P 1'
#
loop_
_entity.id
_entity.type
_entity.pdbx_description
1 polymer ?
#
loop_
_entity_poly.entity_id
_entity_poly.type
_entity_poly.pdbx_seq_one_letter_code
_entity_poly.pdbx_strand_id
1 'polypeptide(L)'
;MFARQATKTARSGIRSVGVRPISQYVAKASVTVELGKQIYVREGLAPPAVSDFQKVYSDLYKKAFEFSGNPKASADQLINFTKSSSKDELLRYGAYFIQIIGLFSLGEIIGRRQVVGYPSFGPKEHHH
;
A
#
# COMPACT_ATOMS: atom_id res chain seq x y z
N MET A 1 23.17 -25.95 -61.69
CA MET A 1 22.33 -26.18 -60.50
C MET A 1 22.26 -24.94 -59.59
N PHE A 2 21.83 -23.77 -60.07
CA PHE A 2 21.88 -22.51 -59.29
C PHE A 2 20.56 -21.74 -59.15
N ALA A 3 19.47 -22.19 -59.78
CA ALA A 3 18.20 -21.44 -59.77
C ALA A 3 17.24 -21.78 -58.60
N ARG A 4 17.61 -22.70 -57.70
CA ARG A 4 16.72 -23.18 -56.62
C ARG A 4 16.94 -22.53 -55.25
N GLN A 5 17.98 -21.70 -55.07
CA GLN A 5 18.30 -21.12 -53.76
C GLN A 5 17.63 -19.75 -53.50
N ALA A 6 17.10 -19.07 -54.51
CA ALA A 6 16.55 -17.71 -54.34
C ALA A 6 15.14 -17.68 -53.71
N THR A 7 14.36 -18.76 -53.81
CA THR A 7 12.98 -18.81 -53.29
C THR A 7 12.89 -19.08 -51.79
N LYS A 8 13.98 -19.52 -51.13
CA LYS A 8 14.00 -19.73 -49.67
C LYS A 8 14.27 -18.46 -48.85
N THR A 9 14.76 -17.39 -49.47
CA THR A 9 15.06 -16.11 -48.80
C THR A 9 13.82 -15.20 -48.68
N ALA A 10 12.69 -15.54 -49.31
CA ALA A 10 11.43 -14.80 -49.23
C ALA A 10 10.58 -15.10 -47.97
N ARG A 11 11.15 -15.76 -46.95
CA ARG A 11 10.46 -16.09 -45.68
C ARG A 11 10.73 -15.10 -44.54
N SER A 12 11.54 -14.05 -44.74
CA SER A 12 12.03 -13.19 -43.66
C SER A 12 11.48 -11.76 -43.72
N GLY A 13 10.16 -11.58 -43.85
CA GLY A 13 9.54 -10.25 -43.98
C GLY A 13 8.37 -9.94 -43.05
N ILE A 14 7.76 -10.96 -42.42
CA ILE A 14 6.60 -10.74 -41.54
C ILE A 14 7.03 -11.10 -40.12
N ARG A 15 7.58 -10.11 -39.41
CA ARG A 15 7.69 -10.20 -37.95
C ARG A 15 6.28 -10.09 -37.40
N SER A 16 5.70 -11.23 -37.03
CA SER A 16 4.50 -11.28 -36.20
C SER A 16 4.75 -10.41 -34.96
N VAL A 17 3.96 -9.36 -34.77
CA VAL A 17 3.97 -8.55 -33.56
C VAL A 17 3.82 -9.51 -32.37
N GLY A 18 4.87 -9.56 -31.54
CA GLY A 18 5.08 -10.62 -30.57
C GLY A 18 3.98 -10.68 -29.51
N VAL A 19 3.09 -11.65 -29.62
CA VAL A 19 2.25 -12.07 -28.51
C VAL A 19 3.16 -12.82 -27.54
N ARG A 20 3.69 -12.10 -26.54
CA ARG A 20 4.47 -12.73 -25.46
C ARG A 20 3.55 -13.75 -24.77
N PRO A 21 3.97 -15.01 -24.58
CA PRO A 21 3.10 -16.01 -23.96
C PRO A 21 2.75 -15.57 -22.54
N ILE A 22 1.47 -15.59 -22.21
CA ILE A 22 0.88 -15.19 -20.91
C ILE A 22 1.58 -15.93 -19.74
N SER A 23 2.11 -17.14 -20.01
CA SER A 23 2.95 -17.94 -19.10
C SER A 23 4.07 -17.14 -18.42
N GLN A 24 4.75 -16.24 -19.14
CA GLN A 24 5.85 -15.45 -18.58
C GLN A 24 5.38 -14.45 -17.51
N TYR A 25 4.15 -13.94 -17.62
CA TYR A 25 3.57 -13.04 -16.63
C TYR A 25 3.07 -13.80 -15.41
N VAL A 26 2.49 -14.99 -15.61
CA VAL A 26 2.04 -15.87 -14.51
C VAL A 26 3.23 -16.34 -13.67
N ALA A 27 4.35 -16.70 -14.31
CA ALA A 27 5.58 -17.09 -13.62
C ALA A 27 6.17 -15.93 -12.79
N LYS A 28 6.13 -14.69 -13.32
CA LYS A 28 6.59 -13.51 -12.56
C LYS A 28 5.65 -13.16 -11.41
N ALA A 29 4.34 -13.24 -11.62
CA ALA A 29 3.35 -12.96 -10.59
C ALA A 29 3.44 -13.95 -9.42
N SER A 30 3.61 -15.24 -9.70
CA SER A 30 3.76 -16.28 -8.67
C SER A 30 4.99 -16.05 -7.81
N VAL A 31 6.15 -15.76 -8.41
CA VAL A 31 7.38 -15.41 -7.66
C VAL A 31 7.17 -14.16 -6.81
N THR A 32 6.52 -13.12 -7.34
CA THR A 32 6.20 -11.91 -6.56
C THR A 32 5.27 -12.21 -5.37
N VAL A 33 4.29 -13.11 -5.52
CA VAL A 33 3.40 -13.55 -4.43
C VAL A 33 4.18 -14.32 -3.36
N GLU A 34 5.06 -15.24 -3.75
CA GLU A 34 5.88 -16.00 -2.80
C GLU A 34 6.85 -15.11 -2.03
N LEU A 35 7.47 -14.14 -2.72
CA LEU A 35 8.31 -13.12 -2.09
C LEU A 35 7.48 -12.24 -1.14
N GLY A 36 6.28 -11.82 -1.56
CA GLY A 36 5.36 -11.05 -0.71
C GLY A 36 4.98 -11.79 0.57
N LYS A 37 4.77 -13.12 0.49
CA LYS A 37 4.48 -13.96 1.67
C LYS A 37 5.66 -14.03 2.64
N GLN A 38 6.88 -14.15 2.12
CA GLN A 38 8.08 -14.17 2.97
C GLN A 38 8.25 -12.83 3.71
N ILE A 39 8.02 -11.72 3.02
CA ILE A 39 8.07 -10.38 3.61
C ILE A 39 6.97 -10.21 4.65
N TYR A 40 5.74 -10.64 4.36
CA TYR A 40 4.61 -10.56 5.31
C TYR A 40 4.90 -11.22 6.67
N VAL A 41 5.50 -12.41 6.65
CA VAL A 41 5.87 -13.11 7.87
C VAL A 41 7.10 -12.47 8.54
N ARG A 42 8.09 -12.04 7.77
CA ARG A 42 9.33 -11.45 8.30
C ARG A 42 9.16 -10.04 8.86
N GLU A 43 8.31 -9.23 8.26
CA GLU A 43 8.02 -7.86 8.70
C GLU A 43 6.98 -7.80 9.83
N GLY A 44 6.48 -8.96 10.29
CA GLY A 44 5.51 -9.00 11.37
C GLY A 44 4.19 -8.32 11.00
N LEU A 45 3.80 -8.35 9.71
CA LEU A 45 2.49 -7.90 9.25
C LEU A 45 1.37 -8.88 9.66
N ALA A 46 1.73 -10.00 10.30
CA ALA A 46 0.80 -10.86 11.00
C ALA A 46 0.03 -10.06 12.05
N PRO A 47 -1.30 -10.25 12.19
CA PRO A 47 -2.08 -9.51 13.15
C PRO A 47 -1.47 -9.70 14.55
N PRO A 48 -1.10 -8.61 15.24
CA PRO A 48 -0.47 -8.69 16.55
C PRO A 48 -1.41 -9.40 17.54
N ALA A 49 -0.83 -10.02 18.57
CA ALA A 49 -1.61 -10.75 19.54
C ALA A 49 -2.55 -9.81 20.29
N VAL A 50 -3.69 -10.34 20.77
CA VAL A 50 -4.69 -9.55 21.55
C VAL A 50 -4.05 -8.88 22.77
N SER A 51 -3.01 -9.50 23.35
CA SER A 51 -2.21 -8.94 24.44
C SER A 51 -1.50 -7.64 24.07
N ASP A 52 -1.04 -7.48 22.83
CA ASP A 52 -0.36 -6.27 22.39
C ASP A 52 -1.35 -5.12 22.23
N PHE A 53 -2.57 -5.40 21.76
CA PHE A 53 -3.64 -4.40 21.77
C PHE A 53 -3.95 -3.94 23.20
N GLN A 54 -4.10 -4.88 24.15
CA GLN A 54 -4.34 -4.52 25.56
C GLN A 54 -3.20 -3.67 26.14
N LYS A 55 -1.94 -3.97 25.79
CA LYS A 55 -0.79 -3.16 26.19
C LYS A 55 -0.86 -1.75 25.62
N VAL A 56 -1.14 -1.60 24.33
CA VAL A 56 -1.25 -0.27 23.69
C VAL A 56 -2.35 0.55 24.35
N TYR A 57 -3.54 -0.03 24.57
CA TYR A 57 -4.63 0.68 25.26
C TYR A 57 -4.28 1.05 26.69
N SER A 58 -3.63 0.15 27.43
CA SER A 58 -3.21 0.40 28.81
C SER A 58 -2.14 1.49 28.91
N ASP A 59 -1.17 1.51 27.98
CA ASP A 59 -0.13 2.54 27.90
C ASP A 59 -0.74 3.91 27.55
N LEU A 60 -1.64 3.94 26.57
CA LEU A 60 -2.32 5.15 26.14
C LEU A 60 -3.17 5.75 27.28
N TYR A 61 -3.89 4.90 28.01
CA TYR A 61 -4.69 5.32 29.15
C TYR A 61 -3.83 5.90 30.29
N LYS A 62 -2.72 5.22 30.62
CA LYS A 62 -1.77 5.71 31.62
C LYS A 62 -1.17 7.06 31.22
N LYS A 63 -0.75 7.21 29.97
CA LYS A 63 -0.22 8.49 29.45
C LYS A 63 -1.25 9.61 29.48
N ALA A 64 -2.50 9.33 29.12
CA ALA A 64 -3.58 10.32 29.19
C ALA A 64 -3.84 10.77 30.64
N PHE A 65 -3.80 9.83 31.59
CA PHE A 65 -3.97 10.13 33.01
C PHE A 65 -2.80 10.93 33.59
N GLU A 66 -1.55 10.58 33.25
CA GLU A 66 -0.36 11.35 33.64
C GLU A 66 -0.37 12.78 33.07
N PHE A 67 -0.84 12.95 31.84
CA PHE A 67 -0.99 14.26 31.20
C PHE A 67 -2.02 15.14 31.93
N SER A 68 -3.12 14.54 32.41
CA SER A 68 -4.14 15.25 33.18
C SER A 68 -3.70 15.57 34.61
N GLY A 69 -2.86 14.72 35.21
CA GLY A 69 -2.39 14.88 36.60
C GLY A 69 -1.25 15.87 36.77
N ASN A 70 -0.35 16.00 35.77
CA ASN A 70 0.82 16.89 35.83
C ASN A 70 1.08 17.59 34.48
N PRO A 71 0.39 18.72 34.21
CA PRO A 71 0.55 19.44 32.94
C PRO A 71 1.94 20.05 32.75
N LYS A 72 2.67 20.37 33.85
CA LYS A 72 4.03 20.94 33.79
C LYS A 72 5.08 19.93 33.36
N ALA A 73 5.06 18.71 33.90
CA ALA A 73 6.01 17.65 33.52
C ALA A 73 5.80 17.21 32.06
N SER A 74 4.55 17.13 31.63
CA SER A 74 4.19 16.74 30.27
C SER A 74 4.50 17.82 29.23
N ALA A 75 4.34 19.10 29.58
CA ALA A 75 4.75 20.21 28.74
C ALA A 75 6.27 20.26 28.55
N ASP A 76 7.05 20.03 29.61
CA ASP A 76 8.52 19.98 29.53
C ASP A 76 8.99 18.81 28.65
N GLN A 77 8.34 17.65 28.77
CA GLN A 77 8.61 16.49 27.91
C GLN A 77 8.30 16.78 26.44
N LEU A 78 7.21 17.48 26.14
CA LEU A 78 6.82 17.85 24.78
C LEU A 78 7.76 18.92 24.20
N ILE A 79 8.18 19.89 25.01
CA ILE A 79 9.16 20.92 24.62
C ILE A 79 10.52 20.28 24.36
N ASN A 80 10.96 19.34 25.21
CA ASN A 80 12.20 18.59 25.01
C ASN A 80 12.12 17.64 23.81
N PHE A 81 10.96 17.04 23.54
CA PHE A 81 10.71 16.28 22.31
C PHE A 81 10.83 17.19 21.09
N THR A 82 10.21 18.36 21.12
CA THR A 82 10.23 19.31 19.99
C THR A 82 11.62 19.91 19.77
N LYS A 83 12.41 20.10 20.83
CA LYS A 83 13.80 20.56 20.76
C LYS A 83 14.80 19.48 20.32
N SER A 84 14.58 18.23 20.72
CA SER A 84 15.47 17.10 20.34
C SER A 84 15.06 16.39 19.06
N SER A 85 13.85 16.63 18.55
CA SER A 85 13.35 15.95 17.36
C SER A 85 14.22 16.29 16.15
N SER A 86 14.92 15.29 15.63
CA SER A 86 15.64 15.41 14.36
C SER A 86 14.65 15.59 13.21
N LYS A 87 15.11 16.17 12.09
CA LYS A 87 14.31 16.30 10.85
C LYS A 87 13.74 14.94 10.40
N ASP A 88 14.48 13.87 10.67
CA ASP A 88 14.09 12.48 10.38
C ASP A 88 12.87 12.03 11.18
N GLU A 89 12.73 12.43 12.45
CA GLU A 89 11.56 12.08 13.26
C GLU A 89 10.32 12.81 12.76
N LEU A 90 10.43 14.09 12.43
CA LEU A 90 9.33 14.85 11.86
C LEU A 90 8.86 14.24 10.53
N LEU A 91 9.81 13.80 9.70
CA LEU A 91 9.50 13.12 8.43
C LEU A 91 8.78 11.78 8.68
N ARG A 92 9.22 11.00 9.67
CA ARG A 92 8.58 9.73 10.06
C ARG A 92 7.16 9.95 10.57
N TYR A 93 6.94 10.93 11.45
CA TYR A 93 5.61 11.27 11.94
C TYR A 93 4.70 11.78 10.81
N GLY A 94 5.23 12.59 9.89
CA GLY A 94 4.51 13.01 8.68
C GLY A 94 4.11 11.83 7.80
N ALA A 95 5.02 10.88 7.57
CA ALA A 95 4.73 9.66 6.82
C ALA A 95 3.65 8.81 7.50
N TYR A 96 3.71 8.63 8.83
CA TYR A 96 2.66 7.93 9.58
C TYR A 96 1.30 8.62 9.48
N PHE A 97 1.27 9.94 9.54
CA PHE A 97 0.03 10.69 9.39
C PHE A 97 -0.60 10.48 8.00
N ILE A 98 0.20 10.56 6.94
CA ILE A 98 -0.26 10.28 5.58
C ILE A 98 -0.75 8.84 5.47
N GLN A 99 -0.06 7.88 6.11
CA GLN A 99 -0.46 6.48 6.10
C GLN A 99 -1.78 6.25 6.82
N ILE A 100 -2.03 6.91 7.95
CA ILE A 100 -3.32 6.85 8.66
C ILE A 100 -4.46 7.38 7.77
N ILE A 101 -4.26 8.53 7.12
CA ILE A 101 -5.25 9.09 6.18
C ILE A 101 -5.50 8.12 5.02
N GLY A 102 -4.43 7.56 4.44
CA GLY A 102 -4.53 6.59 3.36
C GLY A 102 -5.29 5.32 3.77
N LEU A 103 -5.00 4.77 4.96
CA LEU A 103 -5.70 3.60 5.50
C LEU A 103 -7.17 3.91 5.83
N PHE A 104 -7.48 5.12 6.30
CA PHE A 104 -8.85 5.56 6.51
C PHE A 104 -9.64 5.60 5.19
N SER A 105 -9.10 6.23 4.16
CA SER A 105 -9.72 6.26 2.83
C SER A 105 -9.84 4.85 2.22
N LEU A 106 -8.85 3.99 2.42
CA LEU A 106 -8.92 2.60 1.99
C LEU A 106 -10.04 1.84 2.71
N GLY A 107 -10.21 2.08 4.02
CA GLY A 107 -11.31 1.55 4.81
C GLY A 107 -12.67 1.99 4.27
N GLU A 108 -12.82 3.27 3.90
CA GLU A 108 -14.03 3.78 3.26
C GLU A 108 -14.30 3.09 1.91
N ILE A 109 -13.27 2.90 1.08
CA ILE A 109 -13.38 2.20 -0.22
C ILE A 109 -13.84 0.74 -0.02
N ILE A 110 -13.25 0.03 0.94
CA ILE A 110 -13.60 -1.37 1.25
C ILE A 110 -15.02 -1.42 1.85
N GLY A 111 -15.36 -0.50 2.75
CA GLY A 111 -16.66 -0.43 3.39
C GLY A 111 -17.80 -0.12 2.41
N ARG A 112 -17.57 0.80 1.46
CA ARG A 112 -18.53 1.11 0.40
C ARG A 112 -18.47 0.14 -0.79
N ARG A 113 -17.48 -0.77 -0.81
CA ARG A 113 -17.19 -1.70 -1.92
C ARG A 113 -17.15 -1.01 -3.29
N GLN A 114 -16.73 0.25 -3.31
CA GLN A 114 -16.79 1.09 -4.49
C GLN A 114 -15.50 1.91 -4.58
N VAL A 115 -14.74 1.67 -5.66
CA VAL A 115 -13.43 2.29 -5.88
C VAL A 115 -13.59 3.68 -6.53
N VAL A 116 -14.66 3.91 -7.31
CA VAL A 116 -14.92 5.17 -8.02
C VAL A 116 -16.42 5.46 -8.15
N GLY A 117 -16.80 6.73 -7.91
CA GLY A 117 -18.11 7.33 -8.20
C GLY A 117 -19.25 6.92 -7.25
N TYR A 118 -20.29 7.73 -7.15
CA TYR A 118 -21.59 7.26 -6.65
C TYR A 118 -22.21 6.40 -7.76
N PRO A 119 -22.90 5.28 -7.46
CA PRO A 119 -23.77 4.70 -8.46
C PRO A 119 -24.84 5.77 -8.75
N SER A 120 -24.94 6.24 -10.00
CA SER A 120 -26.06 7.08 -10.40
C SER A 120 -27.34 6.26 -10.27
N PHE A 121 -27.95 6.30 -9.09
CA PHE A 121 -29.35 5.97 -8.87
C PHE A 121 -30.17 7.25 -9.11
N GLY A 122 -30.10 7.77 -10.33
CA GLY A 122 -30.91 8.87 -10.82
C GLY A 122 -31.48 8.49 -12.18
N PRO A 123 -32.73 8.89 -12.52
CA PRO A 123 -33.32 8.60 -13.82
C PRO A 123 -32.36 9.03 -14.93
N LYS A 124 -32.13 8.17 -15.91
CA LYS A 124 -31.34 8.53 -17.09
C LYS A 124 -32.13 9.59 -17.86
N GLU A 125 -31.73 10.84 -17.77
CA GLU A 125 -32.28 11.91 -18.62
C GLU A 125 -31.88 11.63 -20.08
N HIS A 126 -32.88 11.27 -20.88
CA HIS A 126 -32.77 11.12 -22.32
C HIS A 126 -32.84 12.52 -22.93
N HIS A 127 -31.69 13.12 -23.25
CA HIS A 127 -31.66 14.32 -24.08
C HIS A 127 -31.90 13.90 -25.53
N HIS A 128 -33.03 14.35 -26.09
CA HIS A 128 -33.35 14.36 -27.51
C HIS A 128 -32.54 15.44 -28.25
#